data_AF-A8MCH8-F1
#
_entry.id   AF-A8MCH8-F1
#
_cell.length_a   1.000
_cell.length_b   1.000
_cell.length_c   1.000
_cell.angle_alpha   90.00
_cell.angle_beta   90.00
_cell.angle_gamma   90.00
#
_symmetry.space_group_name_H-M   'P 1'
#
loop_
_entity.id
_entity.type
_entity.pdbx_description
1 polymer ?
#
loop_
_entity_poly.entity_id
_entity_poly.type
_entity_poly.pdbx_seq_one_letter_code
_entity_poly.pdbx_strand_id
1 'polypeptide(L)' 'MSTVLNMAKKALALLGEQIYKCPSCGYGLTVESQVVRERSDYYVVERVLRCRKCGVRIRQMVYLNKINPR' A
#
# COMPACT_ATOMS: atom_id res chain seq x y z
N MET A 1 -1.77 -29.55 20.24
CA MET A 1 -1.49 -28.10 20.39
C MET A 1 -0.10 -27.86 19.84
N SER A 2 0.20 -27.19 18.72
CA SER A 2 -0.50 -26.15 17.97
C SER A 2 0.16 -26.03 16.57
N THR A 3 -0.14 -26.96 15.65
CA THR A 3 0.23 -26.88 14.22
C THR A 3 -0.35 -25.64 13.53
N VAL A 4 -1.35 -25.02 14.17
CA VAL A 4 -2.09 -23.85 13.71
C VAL A 4 -1.24 -22.57 13.73
N LEU A 5 -0.30 -22.41 14.67
CA LEU A 5 0.52 -21.19 14.75
C LEU A 5 1.56 -21.07 13.62
N ASN A 6 2.12 -22.21 13.18
CA ASN A 6 3.13 -22.23 12.12
C ASN A 6 2.53 -22.07 10.72
N MET A 7 1.28 -22.47 10.51
CA MET A 7 0.56 -22.19 9.25
C MET A 7 0.14 -20.73 9.15
N ALA A 8 -0.27 -20.08 10.25
CA ALA A 8 -0.62 -18.66 10.25
C ALA A 8 0.56 -17.75 9.92
N LYS A 9 1.78 -18.05 10.39
CA LYS A 9 3.00 -17.30 10.01
C LYS A 9 3.35 -17.44 8.53
N LYS A 10 3.17 -18.63 7.95
CA LYS A 10 3.43 -18.87 6.52
C LYS A 10 2.35 -18.25 5.63
N ALA A 11 1.09 -18.27 6.07
CA ALA A 11 -0.03 -17.65 5.38
C ALA A 11 0.00 -16.12 5.45
N LEU A 12 0.43 -15.52 6.56
CA LEU A 12 0.55 -14.06 6.70
C LEU A 12 1.81 -13.51 5.99
N ALA A 13 2.85 -14.32 5.81
CA ALA A 13 3.96 -14.01 4.90
C ALA A 13 3.59 -14.22 3.42
N LEU A 14 2.72 -15.20 3.09
CA LEU A 14 2.09 -15.34 1.77
C LEU A 14 1.04 -14.25 1.49
N LEU A 15 0.36 -13.78 2.53
CA LEU A 15 -0.59 -12.67 2.58
C LEU A 15 0.10 -11.42 3.13
N GLY A 16 1.37 -11.23 2.77
CA GLY A 16 2.15 -10.09 3.20
C GLY A 16 1.34 -8.81 3.00
N GLU A 17 1.15 -8.06 4.09
CA GLU A 17 0.80 -6.65 4.07
C GLU A 17 -0.44 -6.29 3.25
N GLN A 18 -1.62 -6.29 3.89
CA GLN A 18 -2.86 -5.66 3.42
C GLN A 18 -2.92 -5.56 1.87
N ILE A 19 -2.98 -6.72 1.20
CA ILE A 19 -2.87 -6.77 -0.25
C ILE A 19 -3.99 -5.88 -0.78
N TYR A 20 -3.64 -4.72 -1.32
CA TYR A 20 -4.58 -3.86 -2.01
C TYR A 20 -5.10 -4.70 -3.17
N LYS A 21 -6.27 -5.34 -2.98
CA LYS A 21 -6.85 -6.21 -4.00
C LYS A 21 -7.49 -5.30 -5.04
N CYS A 22 -7.27 -5.63 -6.30
CA CYS A 22 -7.97 -4.96 -7.39
C CYS A 22 -9.48 -5.20 -7.23
N PRO A 23 -10.31 -4.15 -7.13
CA PRO A 23 -11.75 -4.31 -6.94
C PRO A 23 -12.42 -4.98 -8.14
N SER A 24 -11.79 -4.91 -9.32
CA SER A 24 -12.32 -5.49 -10.55
C SER A 24 -11.96 -6.98 -10.74
N CYS A 25 -10.79 -7.43 -10.29
CA CYS A 25 -10.31 -8.79 -10.62
C CYS A 25 -9.65 -9.54 -9.46
N GLY A 26 -9.62 -8.98 -8.25
CA GLY A 26 -9.08 -9.60 -7.04
C GLY A 26 -7.56 -9.80 -7.01
N TYR A 27 -6.85 -9.48 -8.09
CA TYR A 27 -5.38 -9.58 -8.17
C TYR A 27 -4.71 -8.49 -7.34
N GLY A 28 -3.46 -8.72 -6.93
CA GLY A 28 -2.70 -7.72 -6.15
C GLY A 28 -2.44 -6.44 -6.95
N LEU A 29 -2.58 -5.30 -6.27
CA LEU A 29 -2.18 -3.98 -6.77
C LEU A 29 -0.73 -3.70 -6.35
N THR A 30 0.04 -3.11 -7.26
CA THR A 30 1.34 -2.51 -6.94
C THR A 30 1.14 -1.04 -6.57
N VAL A 31 1.96 -0.53 -5.67
CA VAL A 31 1.92 0.87 -5.22
C VAL A 31 3.12 1.62 -5.80
N GLU A 32 2.86 2.72 -6.48
CA GLU A 32 3.86 3.72 -6.88
C GLU A 32 3.56 5.01 -6.10
N SER A 33 4.57 5.65 -5.51
CA SER A 33 4.40 6.87 -4.73
C SER A 33 5.42 7.93 -5.11
N GLN A 34 4.99 9.18 -5.29
CA GLN A 34 5.84 10.31 -5.62
C GLN A 34 5.45 11.54 -4.79
N VAL A 35 6.42 12.19 -4.15
CA VAL A 35 6.20 13.50 -3.53
C VAL A 35 6.00 14.52 -4.66
N VAL A 36 4.81 15.12 -4.72
CA VAL A 36 4.44 16.11 -5.73
C VAL A 36 4.46 17.53 -5.19
N ARG A 37 4.47 17.69 -3.86
CA ARG A 37 4.66 18.99 -3.22
C ARG A 37 5.29 18.82 -1.85
N GLU A 38 6.17 19.73 -1.50
CA GLU A 38 6.81 19.80 -0.20
C GLU A 38 6.62 21.20 0.41
N ARG A 39 6.27 21.25 1.70
CA ARG A 39 6.20 22.47 2.52
C ARG A 39 6.97 22.25 3.83
N SER A 40 7.07 23.29 4.66
CA SER A 40 7.76 23.23 5.96
C SER A 40 7.10 22.27 6.94
N ASP A 41 5.78 22.13 6.89
CA ASP A 41 4.93 21.41 7.84
C ASP A 41 4.32 20.12 7.26
N TYR A 42 4.28 19.95 5.94
CA TYR A 42 3.75 18.74 5.30
C TYR A 42 4.38 18.43 3.93
N TYR A 43 4.15 17.21 3.47
CA TYR A 43 4.39 16.74 2.10
C TYR A 43 3.09 16.24 1.48
N VAL A 44 2.95 16.43 0.17
CA VAL A 44 1.86 15.89 -0.65
C VAL A 44 2.44 14.78 -1.50
N VAL A 45 1.91 13.57 -1.35
CA VAL A 45 2.33 12.39 -2.10
C VAL A 45 1.20 11.96 -3.03
N GLU A 46 1.50 11.87 -4.31
CA GLU A 46 0.68 11.12 -5.25
C GLU A 46 1.01 9.64 -5.07
N ARG A 47 -0.01 8.83 -4.85
CA ARG A 47 0.05 7.38 -4.75
C ARG A 47 -0.81 6.78 -5.85
N VAL A 48 -0.22 5.95 -6.70
CA VAL A 48 -0.90 5.22 -7.77
C VAL A 48 -0.92 3.73 -7.45
N LEU A 49 -2.11 3.16 -7.32
CA LEU A 49 -2.32 1.71 -7.22
C LEU A 49 -2.55 1.16 -8.62
N ARG A 50 -1.72 0.24 -9.09
CA ARG A 50 -1.83 -0.36 -10.43
C ARG A 50 -2.08 -1.86 -10.34
N CYS A 51 -3.12 -2.33 -11.02
CA CYS A 51 -3.31 -3.77 -11.24
C CYS A 51 -2.52 -4.20 -12.48
N ARG A 52 -1.56 -5.11 -12.31
CA ARG A 52 -0.80 -5.66 -13.45
C ARG A 52 -1.60 -6.62 -14.33
N LYS A 53 -2.77 -7.10 -13.87
CA LYS A 53 -3.62 -8.04 -14.61
C LYS A 53 -4.67 -7.36 -15.48
N CYS A 54 -5.46 -6.45 -14.91
CA CYS A 54 -6.55 -5.77 -15.63
C CYS A 54 -6.25 -4.30 -15.98
N GLY A 55 -5.09 -3.78 -15.58
CA GLY A 55 -4.69 -2.41 -15.91
C GLY A 55 -5.39 -1.30 -15.12
N VAL A 56 -6.27 -1.64 -14.17
CA VAL A 56 -6.92 -0.64 -13.29
C VAL A 56 -5.86 0.20 -12.58
N ARG A 57 -6.07 1.52 -12.60
CA ARG A 57 -5.23 2.52 -11.93
C ARG A 57 -6.10 3.35 -11.00
N ILE A 58 -5.73 3.39 -9.73
CA ILE A 58 -6.37 4.24 -8.72
C ILE A 58 -5.35 5.27 -8.28
N ARG A 59 -5.67 6.55 -8.45
CA ARG A 59 -4.81 7.66 -7.99
C ARG A 59 -5.32 8.19 -6.65
N GLN A 60 -4.40 8.46 -5.74
CA GLN A 60 -4.67 8.99 -4.41
C GLN A 60 -3.69 10.12 -4.11
N MET A 61 -4.20 11.21 -3.54
CA MET A 61 -3.37 12.29 -3.02
C MET A 61 -3.36 12.17 -1.49
N VAL A 62 -2.17 12.06 -0.91
CA VAL A 62 -1.98 11.89 0.53
C VAL A 62 -1.23 13.08 1.09
N TYR A 63 -1.80 13.72 2.11
CA TYR A 63 -1.19 14.83 2.84
C TYR A 63 -0.60 14.30 4.13
N LEU A 64 0.70 14.46 4.31
CA LEU A 64 1.43 13.86 5.41
C LEU A 64 2.21 14.95 6.11
N ASN A 65 1.99 15.11 7.41
CA ASN A 65 2.69 16.10 8.20
C ASN A 65 4.16 15.71 8.34
N LYS A 66 5.06 16.68 8.23
CA LYS A 66 6.46 16.50 8.58
C LYS A 66 6.53 16.44 10.09
N ILE A 67 6.76 15.25 10.63
CA ILE A 67 7.07 15.12 12.05
C ILE A 67 8.45 15.74 12.22
N ASN A 68 8.51 16.94 12.77
CA ASN A 68 9.75 17.55 13.23
C ASN A 68 10.06 16.88 14.58
N PRO A 69 11.06 15.97 14.68
CA PRO A 69 11.54 15.57 15.99
C PRO A 69 12.10 16.83 16.64
N ARG A 70 11.43 17.31 17.69
CA ARG A 70 11.96 18.38 18.55
C ARG A 70 13.23 17.91 19.22
#